data_AF-A0A0G0W3H5-F1
#
_entry.id   AF-A0A0G0W3H5-F1
#
_cell.length_a   1.000
_cell.length_b   1.000
_cell.length_c   1.000
_cell.angle_alpha   90.00
_cell.angle_beta   90.00
_cell.angle_gamma   90.00
#
_symmetry.space_group_name_H-M   'P 1'
#
loop_
_entity.id
_entity.type
_entity.pdbx_description
1 polymer ?
#
loop_
_entity_poly.entity_id
_entity_poly.type
_entity_poly.pdbx_seq_one_letter_code
_entity_poly.pdbx_strand_id
1 'polypeptide(L)'
;MNKTAEFFLALSAIVVFVVILGILYNFESIDREITRWKQLAETSQDSAEIYHSLSTAEQSLVRWGMDDGFAGIFKTRENDMTWKIAQLQLLKEKAERLSMIPGNSPEYSSTVKLLQEELKTLDLKAINYWNTHTGVGWWLAGGLFLYLGLFSFAHWNKDRSSFT
;
A
#
# COMPACT_ATOMS: atom_id res chain seq x y z
N MET A 1 -23.06 -28.08 -27.73
CA MET A 1 -22.40 -27.51 -26.53
C MET A 1 -21.07 -26.93 -26.96
N ASN A 2 -20.92 -25.60 -26.92
CA ASN A 2 -19.73 -24.91 -27.39
C ASN A 2 -18.65 -24.95 -26.29
N LYS A 3 -17.79 -25.98 -26.31
CA LYS A 3 -16.73 -26.22 -25.29
C LYS A 3 -15.82 -25.01 -25.06
N THR A 4 -15.69 -24.15 -26.07
CA THR A 4 -14.96 -22.90 -26.03
C THR A 4 -15.57 -21.87 -25.07
N ALA A 5 -16.90 -21.69 -25.08
CA ALA A 5 -17.58 -20.74 -24.20
C ALA A 5 -17.48 -21.17 -22.72
N GLU A 6 -17.60 -22.47 -22.45
CA GLU A 6 -17.44 -23.04 -21.11
C GLU A 6 -16.00 -22.87 -20.59
N PHE A 7 -15.00 -23.05 -21.48
CA PHE A 7 -13.60 -22.80 -21.15
C PHE A 7 -13.33 -21.33 -20.78
N PHE A 8 -13.82 -20.37 -21.58
CA PHE A 8 -13.62 -18.95 -21.29
C PHE A 8 -14.35 -18.50 -20.02
N LEU A 9 -15.54 -19.05 -19.73
CA LEU A 9 -16.24 -18.83 -18.47
C LEU A 9 -15.42 -19.29 -17.27
N ALA A 10 -14.95 -20.54 -17.29
CA ALA A 10 -14.13 -21.09 -16.21
C ALA A 10 -12.82 -20.31 -16.03
N LEU A 11 -12.14 -19.98 -17.12
CA LEU A 11 -10.91 -19.21 -17.11
C LEU A 11 -11.13 -17.80 -16.55
N SER A 12 -12.21 -17.11 -16.95
CA SER A 12 -12.54 -15.79 -16.44
C SER A 12 -12.78 -15.79 -14.93
N ALA A 13 -13.51 -16.78 -14.42
CA ALA A 13 -13.77 -16.91 -12.99
C ALA A 13 -12.47 -17.14 -12.19
N ILE A 14 -11.58 -18.02 -12.69
CA ILE A 14 -10.29 -18.28 -12.06
C ILE A 14 -9.42 -17.02 -12.04
N VAL A 15 -9.31 -16.32 -13.18
CA VAL A 15 -8.45 -15.13 -13.25
C VAL A 15 -9.00 -14.00 -12.39
N VAL A 16 -10.30 -13.75 -12.40
CA VAL A 16 -10.92 -12.75 -11.51
C VAL A 16 -10.68 -13.11 -10.04
N PHE A 17 -10.82 -14.39 -9.67
CA PHE A 17 -10.54 -14.85 -8.31
C PHE A 17 -9.08 -14.63 -7.90
N VAL A 18 -8.12 -14.97 -8.77
CA VAL A 18 -6.69 -14.75 -8.54
C VAL A 18 -6.35 -13.26 -8.45
N VAL A 19 -6.95 -12.43 -9.30
CA VAL A 19 -6.76 -10.97 -9.28
C VAL A 19 -7.27 -10.39 -7.96
N ILE A 20 -8.46 -10.78 -7.51
CA ILE A 20 -9.02 -10.32 -6.23
C ILE A 20 -8.13 -10.76 -5.07
N LEU A 21 -7.71 -12.03 -5.03
CA LEU A 21 -6.80 -12.52 -3.99
C LEU A 21 -5.44 -11.81 -4.01
N GLY A 22 -4.88 -11.58 -5.19
CA GLY A 22 -3.60 -10.88 -5.35
C GLY A 22 -3.68 -9.42 -4.92
N ILE A 23 -4.79 -8.74 -5.23
CA ILE A 23 -5.07 -7.37 -4.76
C ILE A 23 -5.20 -7.39 -3.24
N LEU A 24 -6.09 -8.20 -2.66
CA LEU A 24 -6.34 -8.22 -1.22
C LEU A 24 -5.07 -8.56 -0.42
N TYR A 25 -4.34 -9.60 -0.83
CA TYR A 25 -3.16 -10.05 -0.10
C TYR A 25 -2.01 -9.04 -0.17
N ASN A 26 -1.69 -8.52 -1.36
CA ASN A 26 -0.62 -7.52 -1.50
C ASN A 26 -1.02 -6.21 -0.81
N PHE A 27 -2.25 -5.73 -1.03
CA PHE A 27 -2.76 -4.50 -0.44
C PHE A 27 -2.74 -4.53 1.08
N GLU A 28 -3.31 -5.57 1.69
CA GLU A 28 -3.32 -5.72 3.15
C GLU A 28 -1.90 -5.87 3.71
N SER A 29 -1.00 -6.55 3.00
CA SER A 29 0.37 -6.72 3.49
C SER A 29 1.15 -5.40 3.55
N ILE A 30 1.01 -4.56 2.52
CA ILE A 30 1.72 -3.29 2.37
C ILE A 30 1.22 -2.27 3.39
N ASP A 31 -0.08 -2.04 3.42
CA ASP A 31 -0.67 -1.04 4.31
C ASP A 31 -0.47 -1.43 5.78
N ARG A 32 -0.73 -2.69 6.12
CA ARG A 32 -0.55 -3.18 7.49
C ARG A 32 0.88 -3.06 7.97
N GLU A 33 1.88 -3.25 7.11
CA GLU A 33 3.28 -3.14 7.53
C GLU A 33 3.68 -1.69 7.75
N ILE A 34 3.50 -0.82 6.75
CA ILE A 34 3.96 0.58 6.81
C ILE A 34 3.16 1.37 7.86
N THR A 35 1.84 1.22 7.88
CA THR A 35 0.97 1.94 8.83
C THR A 35 1.19 1.46 10.25
N ARG A 36 1.41 0.16 10.48
CA ARG A 36 1.69 -0.36 11.83
C ARG A 36 3.02 0.15 12.38
N TRP A 37 4.09 0.12 11.59
CA TRP A 37 5.39 0.61 12.05
C TRP A 37 5.35 2.10 12.34
N LYS A 38 4.65 2.88 11.51
CA LYS A 38 4.38 4.28 11.80
C LYS A 38 3.61 4.48 13.11
N GLN A 39 2.53 3.73 13.32
CA GLN A 39 1.73 3.81 14.56
C GLN A 39 2.55 3.45 15.80
N LEU A 40 3.40 2.42 15.72
CA LEU A 40 4.30 2.06 16.81
C LEU A 40 5.24 3.23 17.16
N ALA A 41 5.81 3.89 16.15
CA ALA A 41 6.63 5.09 16.35
C ALA A 41 5.83 6.27 16.95
N GLU A 42 4.57 6.45 16.56
CA GLU A 42 3.69 7.50 17.12
C GLU A 42 3.32 7.26 18.59
N THR A 43 3.23 6.01 19.03
CA THR A 43 2.80 5.65 20.38
C THR A 43 3.95 5.39 21.36
N SER A 44 5.15 5.13 20.86
CA SER A 44 6.29 4.80 21.70
C SER A 44 6.81 6.03 22.46
N GLN A 45 7.19 5.81 23.73
CA GLN A 45 7.85 6.81 24.57
C GLN A 45 9.38 6.68 24.55
N ASP A 46 9.89 5.62 23.92
CA ASP A 46 11.31 5.33 23.81
C ASP A 46 11.83 5.75 22.42
N SER A 47 12.74 6.72 22.40
CA SER A 47 13.41 7.18 21.19
C SER A 47 14.08 6.06 20.38
N ALA A 48 14.59 5.01 21.03
CA ALA A 48 15.18 3.87 20.35
C ALA A 48 14.13 3.01 19.62
N GLU A 49 12.97 2.81 20.22
CA GLU A 49 11.84 2.10 19.60
C GLU A 49 11.21 2.94 18.48
N ILE A 50 11.13 4.26 18.65
CA ILE A 50 10.73 5.19 17.57
C ILE A 50 11.68 5.03 16.39
N TYR A 51 13.00 5.14 16.62
CA TYR A 51 14.01 4.98 15.57
C TYR A 51 13.88 3.64 14.84
N HIS A 52 13.80 2.53 15.58
CA HIS A 52 13.68 1.19 15.01
C HIS A 52 12.41 1.05 14.17
N SER A 53 11.29 1.55 14.67
CA SER A 53 10.00 1.51 13.97
C SER A 53 10.04 2.32 12.68
N LEU A 54 10.62 3.53 12.70
CA LEU A 54 10.78 4.35 11.49
C LEU A 54 11.74 3.72 10.48
N SER A 55 12.84 3.13 10.94
CA SER A 55 13.77 2.39 10.07
C SER A 55 13.08 1.20 9.40
N THR A 56 12.19 0.50 10.12
CA THR A 56 11.45 -0.64 9.56
C THR A 56 10.38 -0.17 8.57
N ALA A 57 9.71 0.96 8.84
CA ALA A 57 8.79 1.58 7.89
C ALA A 57 9.50 2.00 6.59
N GLU A 58 10.69 2.60 6.69
CA GLU A 58 11.52 2.98 5.54
C GLU A 58 11.94 1.76 4.72
N GLN A 59 12.47 0.73 5.37
CA GLN A 59 12.85 -0.52 4.69
C GLN A 59 11.66 -1.17 3.99
N SER A 60 10.47 -1.10 4.59
CA SER A 60 9.25 -1.63 3.99
C SER A 60 8.87 -0.84 2.73
N LEU A 61 8.93 0.49 2.77
CA LEU A 61 8.70 1.34 1.59
C LEU A 61 9.65 0.98 0.45
N VAL A 62 10.95 0.90 0.73
CA VAL A 62 11.97 0.53 -0.26
C VAL A 62 11.74 -0.89 -0.81
N ARG A 63 11.41 -1.86 0.05
CA ARG A 63 11.12 -3.24 -0.36
C ARG A 63 9.97 -3.32 -1.37
N TRP A 64 8.98 -2.45 -1.22
CA TRP A 64 7.83 -2.35 -2.12
C TRP A 64 8.04 -1.39 -3.29
N GLY A 65 9.27 -0.88 -3.50
CA GLY A 65 9.59 0.04 -4.58
C GLY A 65 8.87 1.38 -4.47
N MET A 66 8.59 1.82 -3.23
CA MET A 66 7.93 3.08 -2.92
C MET A 66 8.95 4.15 -2.53
N ASP A 67 10.16 4.07 -3.07
CA ASP A 67 11.30 4.92 -2.73
C ASP A 67 11.45 6.16 -3.60
N ASP A 68 10.78 6.19 -4.75
CA ASP A 68 10.76 7.30 -5.68
C ASP A 68 9.38 7.47 -6.35
N GLY A 69 9.21 8.56 -7.10
CA GLY A 69 8.01 8.82 -7.89
C GLY A 69 6.85 9.47 -7.13
N PHE A 70 5.66 9.47 -7.75
CA PHE A 70 4.49 10.18 -7.24
C PHE A 70 3.35 9.22 -6.92
N ALA A 71 2.85 9.26 -5.69
CA ALA A 71 1.74 8.45 -5.21
C ALA A 71 0.37 8.73 -5.87
N GLY A 72 0.30 9.65 -6.83
CA GLY A 72 -0.93 9.99 -7.53
C GLY A 72 -0.68 10.46 -8.95
N ILE A 73 -1.75 10.47 -9.76
CA ILE A 73 -1.72 10.88 -11.17
C ILE A 73 -1.34 12.36 -11.32
N PHE A 74 -1.80 13.20 -10.38
CA PHE A 74 -1.41 14.60 -10.31
C PHE A 74 -0.15 14.75 -9.46
N LYS A 75 0.91 15.22 -10.12
CA LYS A 75 2.22 15.46 -9.51
C LYS A 75 2.13 16.66 -8.56
N THR A 76 2.18 16.39 -7.27
CA THR A 76 2.22 17.41 -6.21
C THR A 76 3.30 17.04 -5.20
N ARG A 77 3.81 18.03 -4.47
CA ARG A 77 4.80 17.80 -3.40
C ARG A 77 4.27 16.85 -2.32
N GLU A 78 2.98 16.92 -2.03
CA GLU A 78 2.33 16.05 -1.04
C GLU A 78 2.30 14.58 -1.44
N ASN A 79 2.37 14.29 -2.74
CA ASN A 79 2.36 12.94 -3.29
C ASN A 79 3.76 12.47 -3.72
N ASP A 80 4.80 13.28 -3.58
CA ASP A 80 6.18 12.91 -3.94
C ASP A 80 6.79 11.99 -2.89
N MET A 81 7.01 10.72 -3.24
CA MET A 81 7.55 9.71 -2.34
C MET A 81 8.98 10.00 -1.91
N THR A 82 9.79 10.56 -2.80
CA THR A 82 11.16 10.99 -2.50
C THR A 82 11.15 11.99 -1.36
N TRP A 83 10.23 12.95 -1.43
CA TRP A 83 10.09 13.96 -0.38
C TRP A 83 9.57 13.35 0.93
N LYS A 84 8.62 12.41 0.87
CA LYS A 84 8.12 11.71 2.06
C LYS A 84 9.19 10.88 2.76
N ILE A 85 10.06 10.22 2.00
CA ILE A 85 11.18 9.47 2.56
C ILE A 85 12.22 10.39 3.16
N ALA A 86 12.52 11.52 2.51
CA ALA A 86 13.40 12.52 3.11
C ALA A 86 12.83 13.03 4.45
N GLN A 87 11.51 13.26 4.54
CA GLN A 87 10.88 13.61 5.82
C GLN A 87 11.00 12.49 6.86
N LEU A 88 10.74 11.24 6.47
CA LEU A 88 10.88 10.08 7.35
C LEU A 88 12.32 9.96 7.89
N GLN A 89 13.32 10.14 7.03
CA GLN A 89 14.74 10.13 7.39
C GLN A 89 15.09 11.24 8.37
N LEU A 90 14.57 12.46 8.18
CA LEU A 90 14.75 13.56 9.13
C LEU A 90 14.16 13.24 10.51
N LEU A 91 12.98 12.62 10.57
CA LEU A 91 12.38 12.18 11.84
C LEU A 91 13.19 11.06 12.49
N LYS A 92 13.74 10.15 11.69
CA LYS A 92 14.64 9.09 12.17
C LYS A 92 15.91 9.67 12.79
N GLU A 93 16.55 10.63 12.13
CA GLU A 93 17.72 11.32 12.69
C GLU A 93 17.38 12.08 13.99
N LYS A 94 16.20 12.70 14.08
CA LYS A 94 15.74 13.33 15.32
C LYS A 94 15.56 12.31 16.44
N ALA A 95 14.98 11.15 16.16
CA ALA A 95 14.84 10.06 17.12
C ALA A 95 16.21 9.56 17.61
N GLU A 96 17.17 9.40 16.69
CA GLU A 96 18.53 8.99 17.03
C GLU A 96 19.23 10.01 17.94
N ARG A 97 19.15 11.30 17.63
CA ARG A 97 19.72 12.36 18.49
C ARG A 97 19.06 12.40 19.87
N LEU A 98 17.75 12.17 19.92
CA LEU A 98 16.99 12.14 21.17
C LEU A 98 17.43 11.00 22.09
N SER A 99 17.88 9.87 21.53
CA SER A 99 18.45 8.75 22.30
C SER A 99 19.74 9.10 23.05
N MET A 100 20.39 10.21 22.68
CA MET A 100 21.58 10.72 23.37
C MET A 100 21.23 11.59 24.60
N ILE A 101 19.96 11.97 24.76
CA ILE A 101 19.47 12.79 25.88
C ILE A 101 19.01 11.86 27.02
N PRO A 102 19.31 12.16 28.29
CA PRO A 102 18.82 11.38 29.41
C PRO A 102 17.28 11.31 29.42
N GLY A 103 16.73 10.09 29.38
CA GLY A 103 15.29 9.84 29.29
C GLY A 103 14.45 10.36 30.47
N ASN A 104 15.11 10.71 31.58
CA ASN A 104 14.49 11.30 32.76
C ASN A 104 14.43 12.83 32.74
N SER A 105 14.95 13.48 31.68
CA SER A 105 14.91 14.92 31.57
C SER A 105 13.54 15.43 31.09
N PRO A 106 13.07 16.59 31.58
CA PRO A 106 11.87 17.24 31.04
C PRO A 106 12.01 17.59 29.56
N GLU A 107 13.24 17.86 29.11
CA GLU A 107 13.59 18.12 27.72
C GLU A 107 13.38 16.89 26.84
N TYR A 108 13.79 15.70 27.28
CA TYR A 108 13.51 14.45 26.58
C TYR A 108 12.01 14.26 26.36
N SER A 109 11.20 14.42 27.42
CA SER A 109 9.75 14.21 27.31
C SER A 109 9.06 15.22 26.38
N SER A 110 9.48 16.49 26.38
CA SER A 110 8.92 17.48 25.47
C SER A 110 9.33 17.22 24.02
N THR A 111 10.59 16.85 23.77
CA THR A 111 11.08 16.52 22.42
C THR A 111 10.46 15.24 21.86
N VAL A 112 10.24 14.20 22.68
CA VAL A 112 9.51 12.99 22.26
C VAL A 112 8.10 13.36 21.80
N LYS A 113 7.37 14.21 22.55
CA LYS A 113 6.01 14.63 22.17
C LYS A 113 5.98 15.40 20.85
N LEU A 114 6.92 16.33 20.66
CA LEU A 114 7.04 17.05 19.39
C LEU A 114 7.33 16.11 18.22
N LEU A 115 8.21 15.12 18.41
CA LEU A 115 8.50 14.12 17.40
C LEU A 115 7.26 13.28 17.05
N GLN A 116 6.46 12.89 18.05
CA GLN A 116 5.19 12.18 17.83
C GLN A 116 4.16 13.04 17.09
N GLU A 117 4.09 14.35 17.36
CA GLU A 117 3.23 15.27 16.62
C GLU A 117 3.66 15.40 15.16
N GLU A 118 4.96 15.54 14.90
CA GLU A 118 5.49 15.56 13.53
C GLU A 118 5.19 14.23 12.80
N LEU A 119 5.33 13.09 13.48
CA LEU A 119 5.00 11.76 12.92
C LEU A 119 3.53 11.63 12.53
N LYS A 120 2.60 12.16 13.34
CA LYS A 120 1.17 12.16 13.01
C LYS A 120 0.88 12.90 11.69
N THR A 121 1.62 13.97 11.43
CA THR A 121 1.47 14.74 10.18
C THR A 121 2.12 14.08 8.96
N LEU A 122 3.03 13.13 9.16
CA LEU A 122 3.69 12.42 8.08
C LEU A 122 2.75 11.39 7.46
N ASP A 123 2.09 11.74 6.36
CA ASP A 123 1.39 10.76 5.53
C ASP A 123 2.35 10.15 4.50
N LEU A 124 2.62 8.86 4.62
CA LEU A 124 3.53 8.11 3.74
C LEU A 124 2.90 7.72 2.39
N LYS A 125 1.59 7.95 2.18
CA LYS A 125 0.89 7.74 0.89
C LYS A 125 1.11 6.36 0.22
N ALA A 126 1.54 5.35 0.97
CA ALA A 126 1.89 4.02 0.45
C ALA A 126 0.74 3.35 -0.32
N ILE A 127 -0.48 3.43 0.22
CA ILE A 127 -1.70 2.94 -0.45
C ILE A 127 -1.90 3.61 -1.82
N ASN A 128 -1.80 4.94 -1.85
CA ASN A 128 -2.05 5.71 -3.07
C ASN A 128 -0.98 5.40 -4.13
N TYR A 129 0.27 5.26 -3.68
CA TYR A 129 1.37 4.85 -4.55
C TYR A 129 1.15 3.46 -5.15
N TRP A 130 0.83 2.48 -4.32
CA TRP A 130 0.57 1.12 -4.77
C TRP A 130 -0.59 1.09 -5.77
N ASN A 131 -1.69 1.77 -5.46
CA ASN A 131 -2.84 1.85 -6.35
C ASN A 131 -2.45 2.43 -7.71
N THR A 132 -1.67 3.51 -7.72
CA THR A 132 -1.27 4.21 -8.96
C THR A 132 -0.32 3.36 -9.82
N HIS A 133 0.68 2.70 -9.23
CA HIS A 133 1.73 2.02 -9.99
C HIS A 133 1.47 0.53 -10.24
N THR A 134 0.75 -0.13 -9.33
CA THR A 134 0.52 -1.57 -9.38
C THR A 134 -0.98 -1.88 -9.44
N GLY A 135 -1.78 -1.31 -8.54
CA GLY A 135 -3.20 -1.63 -8.39
C GLY A 135 -4.01 -1.43 -9.67
N VAL A 136 -3.81 -0.33 -10.40
CA VAL A 136 -4.52 -0.06 -11.67
C VAL A 136 -4.33 -1.18 -12.69
N GLY A 137 -3.13 -1.73 -12.83
CA GLY A 137 -2.86 -2.83 -13.76
C GLY A 137 -3.64 -4.09 -13.40
N TRP A 138 -3.71 -4.42 -12.11
CA TRP A 138 -4.50 -5.55 -11.60
C TRP A 138 -6.00 -5.33 -11.81
N TRP A 139 -6.52 -4.13 -11.57
CA TRP A 139 -7.92 -3.79 -11.84
C TRP A 139 -8.28 -3.89 -13.32
N LEU A 140 -7.41 -3.42 -14.22
CA LEU A 140 -7.61 -3.53 -15.66
C LEU A 140 -7.61 -4.99 -16.13
N ALA A 141 -6.68 -5.80 -15.62
CA ALA A 141 -6.65 -7.24 -15.90
C ALA A 141 -7.93 -7.93 -15.42
N GLY A 142 -8.34 -7.68 -14.17
CA GLY A 142 -9.59 -8.22 -13.62
C GLY A 142 -10.82 -7.81 -14.42
N GLY A 143 -10.92 -6.52 -14.78
CA GLY A 143 -12.01 -5.98 -15.60
C GLY A 143 -12.09 -6.61 -16.99
N LEU A 144 -10.94 -6.81 -17.66
CA LEU A 144 -10.88 -7.48 -18.96
C LEU A 144 -11.40 -8.92 -18.88
N PHE A 145 -10.94 -9.70 -17.90
CA PHE A 145 -11.39 -11.08 -17.75
C PHE A 145 -12.86 -11.18 -17.35
N LEU A 146 -13.34 -10.26 -16.52
CA LEU A 146 -14.76 -10.18 -16.17
C LEU A 146 -15.62 -9.88 -17.42
N TYR A 147 -15.18 -8.95 -18.27
CA TYR A 147 -15.83 -8.67 -19.56
C TYR A 147 -15.87 -9.90 -20.47
N LEU A 148 -14.74 -10.60 -20.64
CA LEU A 148 -14.67 -11.82 -21.45
C LEU A 148 -15.57 -12.94 -20.89
N GLY A 149 -15.65 -13.06 -19.57
CA GLY A 149 -16.56 -13.98 -18.89
C GLY A 149 -18.03 -13.67 -19.17
N LEU A 150 -18.43 -12.41 -19.01
CA LEU A 150 -19.81 -11.97 -19.31
C LEU A 150 -20.17 -12.13 -20.80
N PHE A 151 -19.24 -11.82 -21.70
CA PHE A 151 -19.43 -12.02 -23.13
C PHE A 151 -19.64 -13.51 -23.47
N SER A 152 -18.82 -14.38 -22.87
CA SER A 152 -18.92 -15.84 -23.03
C SER A 152 -20.22 -16.39 -22.45
N PHE A 153 -20.68 -15.84 -21.31
CA PHE A 153 -21.96 -16.16 -20.71
C PHE A 153 -23.14 -15.81 -21.63
N ALA A 154 -23.12 -14.59 -22.19
CA ALA A 154 -24.15 -14.11 -23.10
C ALA A 154 -24.24 -14.98 -24.36
N HIS A 155 -23.09 -15.38 -24.92
CA HIS A 155 -23.05 -16.27 -26.08
C HIS A 155 -23.59 -17.67 -25.74
N TRP A 156 -23.20 -18.23 -24.60
CA TRP A 156 -23.68 -19.52 -24.13
C TRP A 156 -25.20 -19.56 -23.89
N ASN A 157 -25.78 -18.48 -23.36
CA ASN A 157 -27.23 -18.37 -23.18
C ASN A 157 -27.97 -18.24 -24.52
N LYS A 158 -27.42 -17.47 -25.47
CA LYS A 158 -28.01 -17.31 -26.81
C LYS A 158 -28.03 -18.63 -27.59
N ASP A 159 -26.96 -19.42 -27.48
CA ASP A 159 -26.90 -20.75 -28.06
C ASP A 159 -28.00 -21.65 -27.47
N ARG A 160 -28.24 -21.60 -26.15
CA ARG A 160 -29.27 -22.42 -25.49
C ARG A 160 -30.71 -21.99 -25.76
N SER A 161 -30.99 -20.70 -25.88
CA SER A 161 -32.34 -20.20 -26.19
C SER A 161 -32.80 -20.48 -27.63
N SER A 162 -31.87 -20.83 -28.53
CA SER A 162 -32.17 -21.19 -29.92
C SER A 162 -32.61 -22.64 -30.12
N PHE A 163 -32.57 -23.47 -29.07
CA PHE A 163 -32.96 -24.89 -29.07
C PHE A 163 -34.31 -25.17 -28.38
N THR A 164 -35.05 -24.12 -27.98
CA THR A 164 -36.46 -24.18 -27.53
C THR A 164 -37.35 -23.53 -28.56
#